data_AF-A0AAN1BCT1-F1
#
_entry.id   AF-A0AAN1BCT1-F1
#
_cell.length_a   1.000
_cell.length_b   1.000
_cell.length_c   1.000
_cell.angle_alpha   90.00
_cell.angle_beta   90.00
_cell.angle_gamma   90.00
#
_symmetry.space_group_name_H-M   'P 1'
#
loop_
_entity.id
_entity.type
_entity.pdbx_description
1 polymer ?
#
loop_
_entity_poly.entity_id
_entity_poly.type
_entity_poly.pdbx_seq_one_letter_code
_entity_poly.pdbx_strand_id
1 'polypeptide(L)' 'MSELSDPPKVTAAAQWLADQKEPPSPVVPILRERFGLSALDACNACKLAQTFRTNRKAFG' A
#
# COMPACT_ATOMS: atom_id res chain seq x y z
N MET A 1 -14.93 2.85 -22.71
CA MET A 1 -15.49 3.14 -21.36
C MET A 1 -14.28 3.26 -20.45
N SER A 2 -13.82 4.50 -20.27
CA SER A 2 -12.44 4.81 -19.89
C SER A 2 -12.29 4.97 -18.37
N GLU A 3 -11.32 4.23 -17.83
CA GLU A 3 -10.34 4.69 -16.82
C GLU A 3 -10.85 5.48 -15.60
N LEU A 4 -11.81 4.92 -14.89
CA LEU A 4 -12.03 5.29 -13.50
C LEU A 4 -11.57 4.15 -12.60
N SER A 5 -10.42 4.38 -11.97
CA SER A 5 -10.00 3.81 -10.68
C SER A 5 -8.92 2.74 -10.66
N ASP A 6 -7.65 3.16 -10.78
CA ASP A 6 -6.49 2.49 -10.18
C ASP A 6 -6.20 2.77 -8.66
N PRO A 7 -6.96 3.57 -7.87
CA PRO A 7 -6.73 3.66 -6.42
C PRO A 7 -7.10 2.41 -5.60
N PRO A 8 -8.06 1.50 -5.93
CA PRO A 8 -8.44 0.44 -4.99
C PRO A 8 -7.29 -0.53 -4.75
N LYS A 9 -6.43 -0.82 -5.74
CA LYS A 9 -5.29 -1.72 -5.56
C LYS A 9 -4.17 -1.09 -4.73
N VAL A 10 -3.85 0.18 -4.98
CA VAL A 10 -2.85 0.94 -4.19
C VAL A 10 -3.31 1.11 -2.74
N THR A 11 -4.57 1.49 -2.54
CA THR A 11 -5.15 1.63 -1.21
C THR A 11 -5.23 0.30 -0.48
N ALA A 12 -5.63 -0.80 -1.15
CA ALA A 12 -5.64 -2.13 -0.55
C ALA A 12 -4.24 -2.60 -0.15
N ALA A 13 -3.25 -2.42 -1.03
CA ALA A 13 -1.85 -2.73 -0.74
C ALA A 13 -1.31 -1.91 0.44
N ALA A 14 -1.64 -0.61 0.49
CA ALA A 14 -1.25 0.27 1.57
C ALA A 14 -1.89 -0.12 2.90
N GLN A 15 -3.17 -0.48 2.88
CA GLN A 15 -3.91 -0.92 4.07
C GLN A 15 -3.31 -2.23 4.61
N TRP A 16 -3.10 -3.21 3.73
CA TRP A 16 -2.48 -4.48 4.08
C TRP A 16 -1.08 -4.29 4.67
N LEU A 17 -0.26 -3.40 4.09
CA LEU A 17 1.06 -3.06 4.60
C LEU A 17 0.97 -2.34 5.96
N ALA A 18 -0.01 -1.46 6.15
CA ALA A 18 -0.22 -0.76 7.41
C ALA A 18 -0.67 -1.71 8.54
N ASP A 19 -1.34 -2.81 8.21
CA ASP A 19 -1.70 -3.88 9.14
C ASP A 19 -0.51 -4.76 9.55
N GLN A 20 0.53 -4.86 8.71
CA GLN A 20 1.73 -5.61 9.07
C GLN A 20 2.48 -4.91 10.21
N LYS A 21 2.58 -5.59 11.37
CA LYS A 21 3.42 -5.15 12.52
C LYS A 21 4.90 -5.12 12.16
N GLU A 22 5.36 -6.12 11.42
CA GLU A 22 6.73 -6.22 10.91
C GLU A 22 6.68 -6.23 9.38
N PRO A 23 7.03 -5.13 8.70
CA PRO A 23 6.94 -5.07 7.25
C PRO A 23 7.92 -6.05 6.61
N PRO A 24 7.48 -6.86 5.65
CA PRO A 24 8.37 -7.80 4.98
C PRO A 24 9.37 -7.05 4.10
N SER A 25 10.65 -7.40 4.18
CA SER A 25 11.70 -6.82 3.34
C SER A 25 12.10 -7.84 2.27
N PRO A 26 12.02 -7.50 0.96
CA PRO A 26 11.69 -6.19 0.39
C PRO A 26 10.19 -5.97 0.10
N VAL A 27 9.63 -4.85 0.56
CA VAL A 27 8.18 -4.54 0.46
C VAL A 27 7.72 -4.36 -1.00
N VAL A 28 8.46 -3.61 -1.81
CA VAL A 28 8.02 -3.21 -3.16
C VAL A 28 7.81 -4.41 -4.08
N PRO A 29 8.73 -5.39 -4.21
CA PRO A 29 8.49 -6.61 -4.99
C PRO A 29 7.25 -7.38 -4.51
N ILE A 30 7.07 -7.49 -3.19
CA ILE A 30 5.93 -8.21 -2.60
C ILE A 30 4.60 -7.54 -2.98
N LEU A 31 4.53 -6.21 -2.92
CA LEU A 31 3.31 -5.49 -3.31
C LEU A 31 3.01 -5.65 -4.81
N ARG A 32 4.06 -5.67 -5.65
CA ARG A 32 3.92 -5.89 -7.09
C ARG A 32 3.39 -7.28 -7.40
N GLU A 33 3.95 -8.32 -6.79
CA GLU A 33 3.52 -9.72 -6.99
C GLU A 33 2.14 -9.99 -6.41
N ARG A 34 1.87 -9.48 -5.19
CA ARG A 34 0.63 -9.77 -4.46
C ARG A 34 -0.58 -9.03 -5.01
N PHE A 35 -0.41 -7.79 -5.43
CA PHE A 35 -1.51 -6.91 -5.86
C PHE A 35 -1.47 -6.58 -7.36
N GLY A 36 -0.49 -7.10 -8.11
CA GLY A 36 -0.33 -6.82 -9.53
C GLY A 36 -0.04 -5.35 -9.82
N LEU A 37 0.70 -4.68 -8.92
CA LEU A 37 0.99 -3.25 -9.01
C LEU A 37 2.21 -2.95 -9.88
N SER A 38 2.21 -1.77 -10.50
CA SER A 38 3.42 -1.20 -11.08
C SER A 38 4.42 -0.81 -9.99
N ALA A 39 5.69 -0.59 -10.36
CA ALA A 39 6.69 -0.13 -9.40
C ALA A 39 6.33 1.25 -8.80
N LEU A 40 5.72 2.13 -9.59
CA LEU A 40 5.24 3.43 -9.13
C LEU A 40 4.12 3.29 -8.09
N ASP A 41 3.16 2.42 -8.38
CA ASP A 41 2.01 2.15 -7.50
C ASP A 41 2.43 1.48 -6.20
N ALA A 42 3.41 0.58 -6.24
CA ALA A 42 3.97 -0.03 -5.04
C ALA A 42 4.67 1.00 -4.15
N CYS A 43 5.42 1.95 -4.72
CA CYS A 43 6.00 3.07 -3.98
C CYS A 43 4.93 3.98 -3.37
N ASN A 44 3.86 4.29 -4.13
CA ASN A 44 2.72 5.06 -3.64
C ASN A 44 2.01 4.34 -2.49
N ALA A 45 1.83 3.02 -2.58
CA ALA A 45 1.26 2.21 -1.52
C ALA A 45 2.12 2.21 -0.26
N CYS A 46 3.46 2.15 -0.38
CA CYS A 46 4.38 2.28 0.75
C CYS A 46 4.20 3.62 1.49
N LYS A 47 4.14 4.72 0.74
CA LYS A 47 3.91 6.06 1.30
C LYS A 47 2.55 6.15 2.00
N LEU A 48 1.50 5.64 1.36
CA LEU A 48 0.14 5.65 1.90
C LEU A 48 0.01 4.79 3.17
N ALA A 49 0.69 3.63 3.22
CA ALA A 49 0.73 2.77 4.40
C ALA A 49 1.38 3.46 5.61
N GLN A 50 2.42 4.27 5.39
CA GLN A 50 3.04 5.08 6.42
C GLN A 50 2.03 6.05 7.03
N THR A 51 1.24 6.74 6.19
CA THR A 51 0.16 7.64 6.64
C THR A 51 -0.89 6.89 7.47
N PHE A 52 -1.33 5.71 7.03
CA PHE A 52 -2.28 4.89 7.80
C PHE A 52 -1.74 4.47 9.16
N ARG A 53 -0.46 4.08 9.24
CA ARG A 53 0.19 3.76 10.53
C ARG A 53 0.26 4.97 11.44
N THR A 54 0.61 6.14 10.91
CA THR A 54 0.65 7.39 11.68
C THR A 54 -0.73 7.77 12.19
N ASN A 55 -1.76 7.74 11.34
CA ASN A 55 -3.12 8.07 11.73
C ASN A 55 -3.64 7.10 12.81
N ARG A 56 -3.37 5.80 12.70
CA ARG A 56 -3.74 4.82 13.73
C ARG A 56 -3.01 5.03 15.06
N LYS A 57 -1.79 5.55 15.04
CA LYS A 57 -1.07 5.91 16.27
C LYS A 57 -1.58 7.22 16.89
N ALA A 58 -2.05 8.15 16.07
CA ALA A 58 -2.51 9.46 16.51
C ALA A 58 -3.97 9.47 17.01
N PHE A 59 -4.82 8.59 16.46
CA PHE A 59 -6.26 8.53 16.77
C PHE A 59 -6.71 7.19 17.38
N GLY A 60 -5.80 6.26 17.64
CA GLY A 60 -6.07 4.93 18.18
C GLY A 60 -5.69 4.76 19.63
#